data_AF-A0A9E2P3N0-F1
#
_entry.id   AF-A0A9E2P3N0-F1
#
_cell.length_a   1.000
_cell.length_b   1.000
_cell.length_c   1.000
_cell.angle_alpha   90.00
_cell.angle_beta   90.00
_cell.angle_gamma   90.00
#
_symmetry.space_group_name_H-M   'P 1'
#
loop_
_entity.id
_entity.type
_entity.pdbx_description
1 polymer ?
#
loop_
_entity_poly.entity_id
_entity_poly.type
_entity_poly.pdbx_seq_one_letter_code
_entity_poly.pdbx_strand_id
1 'polypeptide(L)'
;GKKFNAIRFTVNKTNNEAADPSGNQFFTFSEFYVLEGNDATKPYFDALNVSLKNNNEQEINDAYWAVENSLVEKEFAAQELSDYLESLQGLTGEALGQYQETDTYLKALNEATSLLDNLTDCTVSDIKNARVHLEEEFSSLTINLPEAGKYYRFKSATKNKYVVCGAADQALKLVDNPENGQDVFFLTSDNRLIGSNHLSLSDNVTSSLLGESYSFRSSNAVPGAYVVMHDVMGKIEGWCAGDGQLSNSVGAPANQSDCAWYLEEVTDEQMKTQFTVTMPEVGFATLIAPVSLVIPDGVQAYTGTVEGNYFVLHEIQNLIPAGEAVVLEGSGTHSFTYTPEMNASVGKNDLEGVFVETSVGDGMVYYTLQNKENNIGFYKYIGKTLGAFKGYIGYPESSAASEGFKIKDGTTGIDAPEENQSEVNEIFDLTGKRVLEVKSSGIYIVNGKKVFILK
;
A
#
# COMPACT_ATOMS: atom_id res chain seq x y z
N GLY A 1 -4.82 40.81 -18.09
CA GLY A 1 -5.84 41.81 -17.72
C GLY A 1 -6.09 41.87 -16.22
N LYS A 2 -5.06 41.93 -15.38
CA LYS A 2 -5.15 42.41 -13.99
C LYS A 2 -3.85 43.17 -13.72
N LYS A 3 -3.97 44.42 -13.29
CA LYS A 3 -2.87 45.36 -12.95
C LYS A 3 -3.11 45.77 -11.50
N PHE A 4 -2.11 45.68 -10.63
CA PHE A 4 -2.18 46.17 -9.24
C PHE A 4 -1.14 47.27 -9.05
N ASN A 5 -1.58 48.42 -8.53
CA ASN A 5 -0.78 49.63 -8.31
C ASN A 5 -0.89 50.10 -6.84
N ALA A 6 -0.68 49.22 -5.87
CA ALA A 6 -0.69 49.59 -4.46
C ALA A 6 0.72 49.55 -3.88
N ILE A 7 1.07 50.55 -3.06
CA ILE A 7 2.27 50.55 -2.21
C ILE A 7 1.80 50.30 -0.78
N ARG A 8 2.30 49.23 -0.17
CA ARG A 8 2.01 48.87 1.23
C ARG A 8 3.01 49.57 2.16
N PHE A 9 2.53 50.19 3.23
CA PHE A 9 3.36 50.69 4.33
C PHE A 9 2.87 50.09 5.64
N THR A 10 3.79 49.58 6.46
CA THR A 10 3.49 49.17 7.82
C THR A 10 4.08 50.21 8.78
N VAL A 11 3.21 50.91 9.51
CA VAL A 11 3.63 51.87 10.54
C VAL A 11 3.85 51.12 11.85
N ASN A 12 5.12 50.88 12.20
CA ASN A 12 5.47 50.06 13.37
C ASN A 12 5.41 50.83 14.70
N LYS A 13 5.66 52.14 14.69
CA LYS A 13 5.61 52.98 15.87
C LYS A 13 5.41 54.44 15.51
N THR A 14 4.55 55.11 16.28
CA THR A 14 4.43 56.56 16.25
C THR A 14 5.47 57.15 17.21
N ASN A 15 6.33 58.05 16.73
CA ASN A 15 7.35 58.65 17.59
C ASN A 15 6.73 59.85 18.31
N ASN A 16 5.87 59.57 19.30
CA ASN A 16 5.12 60.61 20.01
C ASN A 16 6.03 61.58 20.81
N GLU A 17 7.32 61.24 20.97
CA GLU A 17 8.29 62.02 21.78
C GLU A 17 9.42 62.65 20.95
N ALA A 18 9.52 62.42 19.64
CA ALA A 18 10.56 63.01 18.81
C ALA A 18 9.98 63.77 17.62
N ALA A 19 10.25 65.07 17.58
CA ALA A 19 9.96 65.93 16.44
C ALA A 19 11.17 65.99 15.50
N ASP A 20 10.91 66.21 14.21
CA ASP A 20 11.95 66.56 13.24
C ASP A 20 12.60 67.92 13.61
N PRO A 21 13.71 68.32 12.95
CA PRO A 21 14.36 69.61 13.22
C PRO A 21 13.48 70.85 12.97
N SER A 22 12.31 70.68 12.34
CA SER A 22 11.31 71.72 12.11
C SER A 22 10.15 71.68 13.12
N GLY A 23 10.19 70.77 14.10
CA GLY A 23 9.17 70.64 15.15
C GLY A 23 7.99 69.73 14.79
N ASN A 24 8.01 69.03 13.66
CA ASN A 24 6.92 68.15 13.24
C ASN A 24 7.10 66.73 13.76
N GLN A 25 6.06 66.13 14.31
CA GLN A 25 6.08 64.71 14.66
C GLN A 25 6.13 63.87 13.38
N PHE A 26 6.91 62.78 13.40
CA PHE A 26 7.05 61.87 12.26
C PHE A 26 6.91 60.41 12.70
N PHE A 27 6.52 59.55 11.76
CA PHE A 27 6.46 58.11 11.95
C PHE A 27 7.70 57.46 11.36
N THR A 28 8.22 56.43 12.03
CA THR A 28 9.27 55.57 11.47
C THR A 28 8.62 54.39 10.74
N PHE A 29 8.79 54.33 9.43
CA PHE A 29 8.53 53.17 8.58
C PHE A 29 9.81 52.32 8.49
N SER A 30 9.70 50.98 8.44
CA SER A 30 10.89 50.13 8.34
C SER A 30 11.08 49.44 6.99
N GLU A 31 10.04 49.23 6.17
CA GLU A 31 10.20 48.47 4.91
C GLU A 31 9.33 49.00 3.76
N PHE A 32 9.90 48.99 2.55
CA PHE A 32 9.24 49.28 1.28
C PHE A 32 9.33 48.04 0.39
N TYR A 33 8.22 47.64 -0.22
CA TYR A 33 8.25 46.76 -1.39
C TYR A 33 7.77 47.55 -2.61
N VAL A 34 8.67 47.77 -3.56
CA VAL A 34 8.36 48.36 -4.87
C VAL A 34 8.39 47.23 -5.89
N LEU A 35 7.26 46.91 -6.51
CA LEU A 35 7.20 45.99 -7.66
C LEU A 35 7.13 46.84 -8.94
N GLU A 36 8.08 46.61 -9.84
CA GLU A 36 8.36 47.46 -11.01
C GLU A 36 7.32 47.29 -12.13
N GLY A 37 6.89 48.40 -12.75
CA GLY A 37 6.00 48.39 -13.93
C GLY A 37 6.03 49.71 -14.72
N ASN A 38 6.41 49.61 -16.01
CA ASN A 38 6.74 50.70 -16.93
C ASN A 38 5.59 51.66 -17.31
N ASP A 39 6.03 52.87 -17.69
CA ASP A 39 5.28 54.08 -18.03
C ASP A 39 4.12 53.92 -19.02
N ALA A 40 2.92 54.31 -18.58
CA ALA A 40 2.01 55.24 -19.27
C ALA A 40 0.62 55.20 -18.61
N THR A 41 0.44 55.97 -17.53
CA THR A 41 -0.77 56.66 -17.04
C THR A 41 -0.65 56.84 -15.52
N LYS A 42 -0.61 58.09 -15.07
CA LYS A 42 -0.51 58.50 -13.66
C LYS A 42 -1.74 58.06 -12.87
N PRO A 43 -1.62 57.47 -11.65
CA PRO A 43 -2.77 57.28 -10.78
C PRO A 43 -3.19 58.61 -10.17
N TYR A 44 -4.49 58.86 -10.20
CA TYR A 44 -5.17 59.85 -9.39
C TYR A 44 -5.31 59.23 -7.98
N PHE A 45 -4.67 59.82 -6.98
CA PHE A 45 -4.94 59.51 -5.58
C PHE A 45 -6.27 60.19 -5.22
N ASP A 46 -7.32 59.41 -4.97
CA ASP A 46 -8.53 59.91 -4.28
C ASP A 46 -8.84 59.10 -3.01
N ALA A 47 -7.80 58.50 -2.41
CA ALA A 47 -7.89 57.81 -1.13
C ALA A 47 -7.16 58.64 -0.06
N LEU A 48 -7.97 59.30 0.79
CA LEU A 48 -7.66 59.96 2.06
C LEU A 48 -6.30 60.71 2.16
N ASN A 49 -6.34 62.03 1.94
CA ASN A 49 -5.38 62.94 2.55
C ASN A 49 -5.60 62.95 4.08
N VAL A 50 -4.96 62.05 4.84
CA VAL A 50 -4.89 62.20 6.29
C VAL A 50 -3.86 63.28 6.61
N SER A 51 -4.31 64.53 6.70
CA SER A 51 -3.50 65.61 7.27
C SER A 51 -3.62 65.54 8.80
N LEU A 52 -2.65 64.90 9.46
CA LEU A 52 -2.50 64.92 10.91
C LEU A 52 -2.04 66.30 11.35
N LYS A 53 -2.99 67.24 11.54
CA LYS A 53 -2.64 68.63 11.83
C LYS A 53 -2.72 69.05 13.29
N ASN A 54 -3.27 68.25 14.21
CA ASN A 54 -3.24 68.51 15.66
C ASN A 54 -3.53 67.22 16.45
N ASN A 55 -2.51 66.41 16.73
CA ASN A 55 -2.64 65.05 17.26
C ASN A 55 -3.47 64.94 18.56
N ASN A 56 -4.65 64.33 18.45
CA ASN A 56 -5.27 63.59 19.54
C ASN A 56 -5.40 62.11 19.12
N GLU A 57 -5.40 61.20 20.11
CA GLU A 57 -5.43 59.75 19.91
C GLU A 57 -6.63 59.29 19.05
N GLN A 58 -7.75 60.01 19.14
CA GLN A 58 -8.95 59.73 18.37
C GLN A 58 -8.76 59.96 16.87
N GLU A 59 -8.18 61.08 16.44
CA GLU A 59 -7.93 61.37 15.02
C GLU A 59 -6.96 60.36 14.38
N ILE A 60 -5.98 59.89 15.16
CA ILE A 60 -5.06 58.83 14.73
C ILE A 60 -5.83 57.51 14.56
N ASN A 61 -6.64 57.13 15.56
CA ASN A 61 -7.44 55.91 15.50
C ASN A 61 -8.46 55.94 14.36
N ASP A 62 -9.11 57.07 14.11
CA ASP A 62 -10.07 57.24 13.00
C ASP A 62 -9.38 57.13 11.64
N ALA A 63 -8.17 57.68 11.50
CA ALA A 63 -7.37 57.55 10.28
C ALA A 63 -6.89 56.10 10.04
N TYR A 64 -6.43 55.41 11.10
CA TYR A 64 -6.11 53.98 11.04
C TYR A 64 -7.32 53.16 10.63
N TRP A 65 -8.48 53.40 11.26
CA TRP A 65 -9.73 52.71 10.95
C TRP A 65 -10.17 52.95 9.50
N ALA A 66 -10.02 54.17 8.98
CA ALA A 66 -10.38 54.51 7.60
C ALA A 66 -9.43 53.89 6.56
N VAL A 67 -8.14 53.72 6.88
CA VAL A 67 -7.18 52.99 6.04
C VAL A 67 -7.47 51.48 6.09
N GLU A 68 -7.63 50.93 7.28
CA GLU A 68 -7.91 49.51 7.52
C GLU A 68 -9.25 49.07 6.91
N ASN A 69 -10.24 49.97 6.83
CA ASN A 69 -11.52 49.74 6.16
C ASN A 69 -11.62 50.43 4.78
N SER A 70 -10.49 50.81 4.20
CA SER A 70 -10.47 51.35 2.85
C SER A 70 -10.90 50.28 1.83
N LEU A 71 -11.45 50.73 0.71
CA LEU A 71 -11.85 49.83 -0.38
C LEU A 71 -10.68 48.96 -0.86
N VAL A 72 -9.46 49.52 -0.88
CA VAL A 72 -8.24 48.84 -1.32
C VAL A 72 -7.85 47.68 -0.38
N GLU A 73 -7.85 47.92 0.93
CA GLU A 73 -7.55 46.86 1.92
C GLU A 73 -8.61 45.75 1.90
N LYS A 74 -9.87 46.11 1.66
CA LYS A 74 -10.97 45.15 1.48
C LYS A 74 -10.78 44.30 0.23
N GLU A 75 -10.45 44.90 -0.90
CA GLU A 75 -10.16 44.18 -2.15
C GLU A 75 -8.97 43.22 -1.98
N PHE A 76 -7.93 43.63 -1.24
CA PHE A 76 -6.78 42.78 -0.97
C PHE A 76 -7.15 41.57 -0.09
N ALA A 77 -7.87 41.79 1.02
CA ALA A 77 -8.34 40.70 1.89
C ALA A 77 -9.30 39.75 1.15
N ALA A 78 -10.17 40.29 0.29
CA ALA A 78 -11.07 39.50 -0.55
C ALA A 78 -10.29 38.66 -1.57
N GLN A 79 -9.25 39.20 -2.18
CA GLN A 79 -8.39 38.45 -3.09
C GLN A 79 -7.66 37.31 -2.36
N GLU A 80 -7.10 37.57 -1.18
CA GLU A 80 -6.47 36.52 -0.37
C GLU A 80 -7.44 35.40 0.03
N LEU A 81 -8.68 35.73 0.42
CA LEU A 81 -9.70 34.74 0.72
C LEU A 81 -10.14 33.96 -0.53
N SER A 82 -10.28 34.65 -1.67
CA SER A 82 -10.60 34.02 -2.95
C SER A 82 -9.50 33.05 -3.39
N ASP A 83 -8.23 33.43 -3.26
CA ASP A 83 -7.08 32.57 -3.58
C ASP A 83 -7.06 31.35 -2.66
N TYR A 84 -7.40 31.52 -1.38
CA TYR A 84 -7.50 30.42 -0.45
C TYR A 84 -8.65 29.46 -0.82
N LEU A 85 -9.85 29.96 -1.13
CA LEU A 85 -10.96 29.13 -1.61
C LEU A 85 -10.61 28.38 -2.90
N GLU A 86 -9.91 29.03 -3.84
CA GLU A 86 -9.42 28.38 -5.05
C GLU A 86 -8.43 27.24 -4.71
N SER A 87 -7.55 27.44 -3.73
CA SER A 87 -6.62 26.40 -3.28
C SER A 87 -7.29 25.18 -2.64
N LEU A 88 -8.53 25.32 -2.15
CA LEU A 88 -9.32 24.22 -1.58
C LEU A 88 -10.06 23.40 -2.65
N GLN A 89 -10.13 23.86 -3.89
CA GLN A 89 -10.92 23.19 -4.93
C GLN A 89 -10.43 21.75 -5.18
N GLY A 90 -11.36 20.81 -5.10
CA GLY A 90 -11.10 19.38 -5.30
C GLY A 90 -10.39 18.69 -4.13
N LEU A 91 -10.08 19.42 -3.04
CA LEU A 91 -9.48 18.84 -1.85
C LEU A 91 -10.51 18.22 -0.90
N THR A 92 -11.80 18.54 -0.98
CA THR A 92 -12.83 17.92 -0.13
C THR A 92 -13.75 17.00 -0.92
N GLY A 93 -14.30 15.99 -0.23
CA GLY A 93 -15.19 15.00 -0.81
C GLY A 93 -14.96 13.59 -0.27
N GLU A 94 -15.46 12.58 -1.00
CA GLU A 94 -15.41 11.16 -0.61
C GLU A 94 -14.27 10.39 -1.29
N ALA A 95 -13.56 10.99 -2.27
CA ALA A 95 -12.53 10.28 -3.01
C ALA A 95 -11.20 10.19 -2.24
N LEU A 96 -10.34 9.26 -2.65
CA LEU A 96 -8.97 9.14 -2.18
C LEU A 96 -8.22 10.46 -2.40
N GLY A 97 -7.55 10.95 -1.36
CA GLY A 97 -6.78 12.19 -1.38
C GLY A 97 -7.63 13.42 -1.06
N GLN A 98 -8.93 13.25 -0.84
CA GLN A 98 -9.83 14.30 -0.39
C GLN A 98 -10.07 14.23 1.12
N TYR A 99 -10.41 15.37 1.71
CA TYR A 99 -10.80 15.52 3.10
C TYR A 99 -12.31 15.40 3.25
N GLN A 100 -12.73 14.65 4.28
CA GLN A 100 -14.13 14.46 4.63
C GLN A 100 -14.74 15.76 5.11
N GLU A 101 -15.83 16.17 4.47
CA GLU A 101 -16.53 17.40 4.81
C GLU A 101 -17.27 17.24 6.15
N THR A 102 -17.19 18.27 6.99
CA THR A 102 -17.97 18.39 8.23
C THR A 102 -18.98 19.52 8.11
N ASP A 103 -20.06 19.46 8.89
CA ASP A 103 -21.05 20.54 8.94
C ASP A 103 -20.41 21.90 9.31
N THR A 104 -19.39 21.88 10.18
CA THR A 104 -18.68 23.09 10.63
C THR A 104 -17.82 23.68 9.51
N TYR A 105 -17.09 22.83 8.78
CA TYR A 105 -16.34 23.26 7.60
C TYR A 105 -17.25 23.80 6.50
N LEU A 106 -18.34 23.10 6.16
CA LEU A 106 -19.29 23.56 5.15
C LEU A 106 -19.93 24.89 5.53
N LYS A 107 -20.19 25.11 6.83
CA LYS A 107 -20.68 26.40 7.32
C LYS A 107 -19.64 27.50 7.13
N ALA A 108 -18.39 27.28 7.55
CA ALA A 108 -17.30 28.25 7.37
C ALA A 108 -17.04 28.56 5.89
N LEU A 109 -17.12 27.53 5.02
CA LEU A 109 -16.98 27.67 3.57
C LEU A 109 -18.08 28.56 3.00
N ASN A 110 -19.33 28.31 3.35
CA ASN A 110 -20.47 29.11 2.91
C ASN A 110 -20.41 30.56 3.42
N GLU A 111 -19.98 30.78 4.66
CA GLU A 111 -19.78 32.12 5.23
C GLU A 111 -18.69 32.89 4.46
N ALA A 112 -17.55 32.24 4.19
CA ALA A 112 -16.47 32.81 3.39
C ALA A 112 -16.89 33.14 1.96
N THR A 113 -17.59 32.23 1.27
CA THR A 113 -18.10 32.48 -0.09
C THR A 113 -19.11 33.63 -0.11
N SER A 114 -20.04 33.67 0.86
CA SER A 114 -21.06 34.72 0.93
C SER A 114 -20.45 36.12 1.13
N LEU A 115 -19.35 36.22 1.88
CA LEU A 115 -18.62 37.48 2.05
C LEU A 115 -18.00 37.98 0.74
N LEU A 116 -17.47 37.08 -0.09
CA LEU A 116 -16.90 37.46 -1.39
C LEU A 116 -17.98 37.88 -2.40
N ASP A 117 -19.17 37.29 -2.33
CA ASP A 117 -20.30 37.65 -3.18
C ASP A 117 -20.85 39.05 -2.85
N ASN A 118 -20.73 39.50 -1.60
CA ASN A 118 -21.16 40.83 -1.18
C ASN A 118 -20.18 41.52 -0.20
N LEU A 119 -19.26 42.29 -0.77
CA LEU A 119 -18.28 43.08 -0.02
C LEU A 119 -18.83 44.38 0.58
N THR A 120 -20.08 44.80 0.28
CA THR A 120 -20.56 46.13 0.71
C THR A 120 -20.82 46.23 2.21
N ASP A 121 -21.22 45.13 2.83
CA ASP A 121 -21.70 45.10 4.22
C ASP A 121 -20.73 44.43 5.22
N CYS A 122 -19.49 44.16 4.79
CA CYS A 122 -18.45 43.56 5.63
C CYS A 122 -17.26 44.49 5.90
N THR A 123 -16.55 44.28 7.00
CA THR A 123 -15.26 44.91 7.31
C THR A 123 -14.10 44.07 6.79
N VAL A 124 -12.89 44.63 6.77
CA VAL A 124 -11.67 43.86 6.45
C VAL A 124 -11.41 42.78 7.49
N SER A 125 -11.72 43.06 8.76
CA SER A 125 -11.62 42.08 9.84
C SER A 125 -12.56 40.89 9.64
N ASP A 126 -13.78 41.11 9.15
CA ASP A 126 -14.73 40.02 8.87
C ASP A 126 -14.18 39.04 7.82
N ILE A 127 -13.59 39.57 6.74
CA ILE A 127 -13.00 38.75 5.68
C ILE A 127 -11.80 37.95 6.22
N LYS A 128 -10.91 38.60 6.97
CA LYS A 128 -9.75 37.93 7.58
C LYS A 128 -10.15 36.86 8.58
N ASN A 129 -11.15 37.15 9.42
CA ASN A 129 -11.66 36.19 10.40
C ASN A 129 -12.33 34.99 9.72
N ALA A 130 -13.11 35.22 8.66
CA ALA A 130 -13.71 34.13 7.90
C ALA A 130 -12.65 33.23 7.25
N ARG A 131 -11.58 33.84 6.71
CA ARG A 131 -10.44 33.08 6.18
C ARG A 131 -9.77 32.23 7.26
N VAL A 132 -9.42 32.82 8.40
CA VAL A 132 -8.78 32.11 9.53
C VAL A 132 -9.67 30.99 10.03
N HIS A 133 -10.98 31.25 10.19
CA HIS A 133 -11.93 30.23 10.63
C HIS A 133 -12.00 29.07 9.63
N LEU A 134 -12.03 29.35 8.33
CA LEU A 134 -12.01 28.32 7.29
C LEU A 134 -10.69 27.52 7.29
N GLU A 135 -9.55 28.18 7.50
CA GLU A 135 -8.23 27.54 7.64
C GLU A 135 -8.19 26.58 8.85
N GLU A 136 -8.75 26.98 9.99
CA GLU A 136 -8.87 26.17 11.19
C GLU A 136 -9.77 24.95 10.97
N GLU A 137 -10.96 25.16 10.38
CA GLU A 137 -11.90 24.08 10.08
C GLU A 137 -11.30 23.09 9.08
N PHE A 138 -10.69 23.56 7.99
CA PHE A 138 -10.04 22.71 7.00
C PHE A 138 -8.90 21.88 7.62
N SER A 139 -8.06 22.49 8.46
CA SER A 139 -6.94 21.81 9.12
C SER A 139 -7.37 20.71 10.10
N SER A 140 -8.64 20.74 10.54
CA SER A 140 -9.24 19.72 11.42
C SER A 140 -9.82 18.53 10.66
N LEU A 141 -9.98 18.63 9.34
CA LEU A 141 -10.60 17.59 8.54
C LEU A 141 -9.75 16.33 8.47
N THR A 142 -10.43 15.20 8.30
CA THR A 142 -9.78 13.89 8.13
C THR A 142 -9.68 13.55 6.65
N ILE A 143 -8.48 13.18 6.19
CA ILE A 143 -8.29 12.70 4.82
C ILE A 143 -8.86 11.29 4.66
N ASN A 144 -9.53 11.02 3.54
CA ASN A 144 -9.95 9.67 3.16
C ASN A 144 -8.71 8.79 2.99
N LEU A 145 -8.66 7.63 3.65
CA LEU A 145 -7.50 6.73 3.60
C LEU A 145 -7.64 5.70 2.46
N PRO A 146 -6.52 5.13 1.97
CA PRO A 146 -6.59 4.00 1.07
C PRO A 146 -7.25 2.80 1.76
N GLU A 147 -8.15 2.15 1.05
CA GLU A 147 -8.83 0.93 1.48
C GLU A 147 -8.01 -0.32 1.10
N ALA A 148 -8.02 -1.32 1.99
CA ALA A 148 -7.47 -2.63 1.71
C ALA A 148 -8.21 -3.32 0.56
N GLY A 149 -7.50 -4.18 -0.18
CA GLY A 149 -8.05 -4.91 -1.32
C GLY A 149 -7.98 -4.18 -2.64
N LYS A 150 -7.46 -2.96 -2.62
CA LYS A 150 -7.28 -2.12 -3.80
C LYS A 150 -5.80 -2.03 -4.18
N TYR A 151 -5.57 -1.60 -5.41
CA TYR A 151 -4.26 -1.39 -5.98
C TYR A 151 -4.00 0.11 -6.09
N TYR A 152 -2.79 0.54 -5.75
CA TYR A 152 -2.40 1.94 -5.75
C TYR A 152 -1.05 2.16 -6.41
N ARG A 153 -0.88 3.36 -6.98
CA ARG A 153 0.41 3.90 -7.39
C ARG A 153 0.79 5.00 -6.42
N PHE A 154 2.07 5.08 -6.08
CA PHE A 154 2.61 6.07 -5.14
C PHE A 154 3.43 7.09 -5.91
N LYS A 155 2.94 8.32 -5.96
CA LYS A 155 3.57 9.40 -6.72
C LYS A 155 4.12 10.47 -5.80
N SER A 156 5.41 10.75 -5.87
CA SER A 156 6.05 11.80 -5.09
C SER A 156 5.44 13.16 -5.41
N ALA A 157 4.98 13.87 -4.39
CA ALA A 157 4.39 15.20 -4.56
C ALA A 157 5.38 16.27 -5.01
N THR A 158 6.66 16.13 -4.65
CA THR A 158 7.72 17.09 -5.02
C THR A 158 8.40 16.75 -6.33
N LYS A 159 8.59 15.46 -6.61
CA LYS A 159 9.35 14.99 -7.77
C LYS A 159 8.48 14.59 -8.96
N ASN A 160 7.18 14.38 -8.75
CA ASN A 160 6.25 13.92 -9.79
C ASN A 160 6.68 12.59 -10.44
N LYS A 161 7.29 11.69 -9.63
CA LYS A 161 7.77 10.36 -10.01
C LYS A 161 7.07 9.27 -9.21
N TYR A 162 7.03 8.06 -9.73
CA TYR A 162 6.40 6.91 -9.09
C TYR A 162 7.39 6.02 -8.38
N VAL A 163 6.95 5.44 -7.26
CA VAL A 163 7.68 4.38 -6.55
C VAL A 163 7.59 3.08 -7.34
N VAL A 164 8.70 2.37 -7.52
CA VAL A 164 8.74 1.02 -8.08
C VAL A 164 9.52 0.07 -7.17
N CYS A 165 9.14 -1.22 -7.20
CA CYS A 165 9.91 -2.26 -6.53
C CYS A 165 11.26 -2.51 -7.22
N GLY A 166 12.26 -2.85 -6.41
CA GLY A 166 13.55 -3.34 -6.88
C GLY A 166 13.60 -4.86 -6.95
N ALA A 167 14.80 -5.41 -7.08
CA ALA A 167 15.02 -6.81 -6.72
C ALA A 167 14.84 -6.99 -5.20
N ALA A 168 14.74 -8.24 -4.77
CA ALA A 168 14.66 -8.56 -3.35
C ALA A 168 15.80 -7.93 -2.54
N ASP A 169 15.43 -7.42 -1.37
CA ASP A 169 16.25 -6.72 -0.38
C ASP A 169 16.96 -5.47 -0.92
N GLN A 170 16.46 -4.90 -2.03
CA GLN A 170 16.90 -3.62 -2.55
C GLN A 170 15.93 -2.50 -2.19
N ALA A 171 16.49 -1.30 -2.01
CA ALA A 171 15.72 -0.09 -1.84
C ALA A 171 14.76 0.14 -3.02
N LEU A 172 13.57 0.65 -2.69
CA LEU A 172 12.61 1.16 -3.66
C LEU A 172 13.25 2.25 -4.52
N LYS A 173 12.72 2.48 -5.72
CA LYS A 173 13.23 3.52 -6.64
C LYS A 173 12.14 4.46 -7.10
N LEU A 174 12.54 5.70 -7.44
CA LEU A 174 11.68 6.66 -8.13
C LEU A 174 11.92 6.63 -9.64
N VAL A 175 10.84 6.46 -10.40
CA VAL A 175 10.86 6.40 -11.86
C VAL A 175 9.81 7.35 -12.45
N ASP A 176 10.15 8.04 -13.54
CA ASP A 176 9.24 9.02 -14.17
C ASP A 176 8.04 8.34 -14.86
N ASN A 177 8.31 7.34 -15.71
CA ASN A 177 7.32 6.64 -16.51
C ASN A 177 7.54 5.13 -16.37
N PRO A 178 7.05 4.52 -15.27
CA PRO A 178 7.13 3.08 -15.08
C PRO A 178 6.33 2.36 -16.17
N GLU A 179 6.90 1.27 -16.70
CA GLU A 179 6.27 0.45 -17.73
C GLU A 179 5.52 -0.72 -17.09
N ASN A 180 4.46 -1.20 -17.75
CA ASN A 180 3.77 -2.47 -17.41
C ASN A 180 3.34 -2.60 -15.94
N GLY A 181 2.96 -1.49 -15.28
CA GLY A 181 2.49 -1.51 -13.90
C GLY A 181 3.58 -1.79 -12.85
N GLN A 182 4.85 -1.56 -13.15
CA GLN A 182 5.97 -1.74 -12.19
C GLN A 182 5.79 -0.97 -10.87
N ASP A 183 5.01 0.11 -10.89
CA ASP A 183 4.70 1.01 -9.79
C ASP A 183 3.37 0.72 -9.08
N VAL A 184 2.78 -0.42 -9.35
CA VAL A 184 1.50 -0.83 -8.77
C VAL A 184 1.75 -1.68 -7.52
N PHE A 185 1.02 -1.34 -6.46
CA PHE A 185 1.08 -2.03 -5.19
C PHE A 185 -0.33 -2.40 -4.73
N PHE A 186 -0.51 -3.64 -4.29
CA PHE A 186 -1.72 -4.08 -3.62
C PHE A 186 -1.65 -3.81 -2.12
N LEU A 187 -2.71 -3.24 -1.55
CA LEU A 187 -2.83 -3.02 -0.11
C LEU A 187 -3.60 -4.17 0.55
N THR A 188 -2.93 -4.90 1.43
CA THR A 188 -3.53 -6.00 2.21
C THR A 188 -4.35 -5.49 3.41
N SER A 189 -5.18 -6.34 4.01
CA SER A 189 -6.00 -6.00 5.19
C SER A 189 -5.19 -5.69 6.44
N ASP A 190 -3.97 -6.24 6.56
CA ASP A 190 -3.00 -5.94 7.61
C ASP A 190 -2.01 -4.83 7.20
N ASN A 191 -2.38 -4.03 6.19
CA ASN A 191 -1.65 -2.87 5.68
C ASN A 191 -0.23 -3.13 5.16
N ARG A 192 0.09 -4.36 4.76
CA ARG A 192 1.29 -4.63 3.98
C ARG A 192 1.08 -4.24 2.52
N LEU A 193 2.14 -3.76 1.88
CA LEU A 193 2.16 -3.39 0.47
C LEU A 193 2.84 -4.48 -0.34
N ILE A 194 2.15 -4.99 -1.36
CA ILE A 194 2.65 -6.06 -2.24
C ILE A 194 2.92 -5.47 -3.61
N GLY A 195 4.18 -5.49 -4.02
CA GLY A 195 4.60 -4.94 -5.30
C GLY A 195 4.23 -5.82 -6.51
N SER A 196 4.43 -5.23 -7.68
CA SER A 196 4.24 -5.88 -8.98
C SER A 196 5.15 -7.09 -9.24
N ASN A 197 6.25 -7.23 -8.50
CA ASN A 197 7.14 -8.39 -8.49
C ASN A 197 6.69 -9.50 -7.51
N HIS A 198 5.48 -9.39 -6.96
CA HIS A 198 4.86 -10.29 -5.99
C HIS A 198 5.54 -10.35 -4.60
N LEU A 199 6.47 -9.44 -4.31
CA LEU A 199 7.12 -9.34 -3.00
C LEU A 199 6.44 -8.28 -2.14
N SER A 200 6.46 -8.49 -0.82
CA SER A 200 6.01 -7.48 0.13
C SER A 200 7.10 -6.42 0.35
N LEU A 201 6.70 -5.26 0.85
CA LEU A 201 7.64 -4.26 1.33
C LEU A 201 7.96 -4.43 2.83
N SER A 202 9.12 -3.94 3.24
CA SER A 202 9.53 -3.70 4.62
C SER A 202 10.41 -2.46 4.61
N ASP A 203 10.20 -1.53 5.55
CA ASP A 203 10.88 -0.23 5.54
C ASP A 203 10.76 0.49 4.18
N ASN A 204 11.87 0.81 3.53
CA ASN A 204 11.98 1.38 2.18
C ASN A 204 12.53 0.37 1.17
N VAL A 205 12.44 -0.93 1.44
CA VAL A 205 12.98 -2.00 0.59
C VAL A 205 11.90 -2.97 0.12
N THR A 206 12.17 -3.62 -1.01
CA THR A 206 11.42 -4.81 -1.45
C THR A 206 11.89 -6.00 -0.61
N SER A 207 11.04 -6.59 0.23
CA SER A 207 11.43 -7.63 1.18
C SER A 207 11.48 -9.02 0.54
N SER A 208 12.50 -9.82 0.87
CA SER A 208 12.52 -11.26 0.62
C SER A 208 11.70 -12.09 1.61
N LEU A 209 11.07 -11.44 2.61
CA LEU A 209 10.25 -12.06 3.65
C LEU A 209 8.78 -11.67 3.50
N LEU A 210 7.95 -11.99 4.51
CA LEU A 210 6.52 -11.69 4.54
C LEU A 210 6.22 -10.18 4.55
N GLY A 211 7.22 -9.35 4.87
CA GLY A 211 7.12 -7.89 4.93
C GLY A 211 6.45 -7.35 6.19
N GLU A 212 6.25 -6.03 6.21
CA GLU A 212 5.78 -5.27 7.38
C GLU A 212 4.60 -4.37 7.03
N SER A 213 3.78 -4.06 8.03
CA SER A 213 2.61 -3.20 7.91
C SER A 213 3.00 -1.73 7.81
N TYR A 214 2.25 -0.98 7.01
CA TYR A 214 2.37 0.45 6.87
C TYR A 214 1.17 1.17 7.49
N SER A 215 1.32 2.46 7.77
CA SER A 215 0.19 3.34 8.08
C SER A 215 0.21 4.59 7.22
N PHE A 216 -0.98 5.11 6.95
CA PHE A 216 -1.21 6.27 6.10
C PHE A 216 -1.82 7.38 6.92
N ARG A 217 -1.36 8.61 6.71
CA ARG A 217 -1.95 9.81 7.30
C ARG A 217 -1.79 11.01 6.38
N SER A 218 -2.58 12.05 6.59
CA SER A 218 -2.45 13.31 5.85
C SER A 218 -1.04 13.88 5.96
N SER A 219 -0.54 14.40 4.84
CA SER A 219 0.61 15.29 4.82
C SER A 219 0.19 16.68 5.26
N ASN A 220 0.97 17.29 6.15
CA ASN A 220 0.77 18.69 6.54
C ASN A 220 1.57 19.65 5.63
N ALA A 221 2.42 19.12 4.74
CA ALA A 221 3.26 19.90 3.84
C ALA A 221 2.63 20.08 2.45
N VAL A 222 1.82 19.10 2.02
CA VAL A 222 1.15 19.09 0.71
C VAL A 222 -0.28 18.60 0.92
N PRO A 223 -1.31 19.47 0.82
CA PRO A 223 -2.70 19.07 0.95
C PRO A 223 -3.09 17.97 -0.03
N GLY A 224 -3.90 17.02 0.42
CA GLY A 224 -4.39 15.88 -0.37
C GLY A 224 -3.34 14.78 -0.64
N ALA A 225 -2.12 14.95 -0.13
CA ALA A 225 -1.09 13.91 -0.14
C ALA A 225 -0.99 13.19 1.20
N TYR A 226 -0.32 12.05 1.19
CA TYR A 226 -0.14 11.17 2.34
C TYR A 226 1.32 11.10 2.78
N VAL A 227 1.52 10.82 4.06
CA VAL A 227 2.78 10.27 4.58
C VAL A 227 2.58 8.77 4.76
N VAL A 228 3.51 7.98 4.22
CA VAL A 228 3.53 6.51 4.31
C VAL A 228 4.57 6.10 5.36
N MET A 229 4.09 5.57 6.49
CA MET A 229 4.91 5.22 7.65
C MET A 229 5.14 3.71 7.67
N HIS A 230 6.38 3.26 7.85
CA HIS A 230 6.72 1.84 8.04
C HIS A 230 6.89 1.47 9.52
N ASP A 231 7.04 2.46 10.40
CA ASP A 231 6.97 2.29 11.85
C ASP A 231 6.50 3.60 12.52
N VAL A 232 6.60 3.69 13.86
CA VAL A 232 6.17 4.88 14.63
C VAL A 232 6.94 6.16 14.26
N MET A 233 8.22 6.05 13.92
CA MET A 233 9.15 7.15 13.62
C MET A 233 9.71 7.12 12.18
N GLY A 234 9.50 6.02 11.47
CA GLY A 234 10.02 5.72 10.15
C GLY A 234 9.01 5.95 9.04
N LYS A 235 9.44 6.62 7.97
CA LYS A 235 8.61 6.96 6.81
C LYS A 235 9.38 6.80 5.51
N ILE A 236 8.64 6.45 4.45
CA ILE A 236 9.15 6.41 3.09
C ILE A 236 9.40 7.84 2.62
N GLU A 237 10.64 8.16 2.23
CA GLU A 237 11.02 9.47 1.74
C GLU A 237 11.36 9.43 0.25
N GLY A 238 10.82 10.38 -0.49
CA GLY A 238 11.13 10.61 -1.89
C GLY A 238 12.49 11.26 -2.09
N TRP A 239 13.21 11.65 -1.02
CA TRP A 239 14.61 12.05 -1.12
C TRP A 239 15.45 10.84 -1.56
N CYS A 240 16.31 11.06 -2.56
CA CYS A 240 17.14 10.01 -3.14
C CYS A 240 18.58 10.50 -3.18
N ALA A 241 19.52 9.72 -2.65
CA ALA A 241 20.94 9.94 -2.90
C ALA A 241 21.33 9.17 -4.17
N GLY A 242 21.79 9.87 -5.22
CA GLY A 242 22.28 9.21 -6.43
C GLY A 242 21.19 8.56 -7.29
N ASP A 243 21.36 7.27 -7.61
CA ASP A 243 20.68 6.44 -8.65
C ASP A 243 19.15 6.25 -8.53
N GLY A 244 18.47 7.13 -7.79
CA GLY A 244 17.02 7.16 -7.66
C GLY A 244 16.46 6.26 -6.54
N GLN A 245 17.33 5.63 -5.73
CA GLN A 245 16.90 4.87 -4.55
C GLN A 245 16.26 5.78 -3.51
N LEU A 246 15.12 5.36 -2.96
CA LEU A 246 14.46 6.07 -1.87
C LEU A 246 15.27 5.89 -0.58
N SER A 247 15.37 6.97 0.19
CA SER A 247 15.83 6.90 1.58
C SER A 247 14.66 6.57 2.51
N ASN A 248 15.00 6.13 3.71
CA ASN A 248 14.14 6.25 4.87
C ASN A 248 14.65 7.40 5.75
N SER A 249 13.81 7.90 6.66
CA SER A 249 14.31 8.69 7.79
C SER A 249 13.93 8.05 9.10
N VAL A 250 14.83 8.20 10.06
CA VAL A 250 14.60 7.93 11.47
C VAL A 250 14.57 9.26 12.23
N GLY A 251 13.40 9.66 12.75
CA GLY A 251 13.26 10.90 13.51
C GLY A 251 11.82 11.33 13.73
N ALA A 252 11.60 12.38 14.53
CA ALA A 252 10.28 12.97 14.71
C ALA A 252 9.61 13.21 13.34
N PRO A 253 8.28 13.14 13.21
CA PRO A 253 7.58 13.36 11.95
C PRO A 253 7.73 14.81 11.49
N ALA A 254 8.91 15.14 10.98
CA ALA A 254 9.16 16.37 10.27
C ALA A 254 8.37 16.25 8.97
N ASN A 255 7.31 17.05 8.88
CA ASN A 255 6.41 17.15 7.74
C ASN A 255 7.18 17.80 6.58
N GLN A 256 8.01 17.02 5.89
CA GLN A 256 8.76 17.47 4.73
C GLN A 256 8.00 17.10 3.47
N SER A 257 8.01 18.00 2.49
CA SER A 257 7.33 17.80 1.21
C SER A 257 7.86 16.56 0.46
N ASP A 258 9.13 16.18 0.66
CA ASP A 258 9.72 14.96 0.10
C ASP A 258 9.12 13.66 0.66
N CYS A 259 8.33 13.74 1.74
CA CYS A 259 7.66 12.59 2.35
C CYS A 259 6.18 12.52 1.96
N ALA A 260 5.73 13.43 1.09
CA ALA A 260 4.35 13.53 0.65
C ALA A 260 4.15 12.74 -0.65
N TRP A 261 3.15 11.87 -0.63
CA TRP A 261 2.81 10.95 -1.72
C TRP A 261 1.36 11.16 -2.13
N TYR A 262 1.11 11.42 -3.40
CA TYR A 262 -0.23 11.22 -3.96
C TYR A 262 -0.43 9.73 -4.21
N LEU A 263 -1.53 9.18 -3.72
CA LEU A 263 -1.94 7.82 -4.04
C LEU A 263 -2.96 7.88 -5.17
N GLU A 264 -2.73 7.08 -6.20
CA GLU A 264 -3.64 6.94 -7.35
C GLU A 264 -4.21 5.52 -7.34
N GLU A 265 -5.54 5.38 -7.20
CA GLU A 265 -6.19 4.06 -7.28
C GLU A 265 -6.10 3.50 -8.70
N VAL A 266 -5.67 2.25 -8.81
CA VAL A 266 -5.54 1.54 -10.09
C VAL A 266 -6.83 0.80 -10.38
N THR A 267 -7.58 1.31 -11.35
CA THR A 267 -8.84 0.74 -11.82
C THR A 267 -8.69 -0.08 -13.10
N ASP A 268 -7.56 0.05 -13.82
CA ASP A 268 -7.26 -0.76 -15.00
C ASP A 268 -6.88 -2.20 -14.59
N GLU A 269 -7.73 -3.16 -14.95
CA GLU A 269 -7.52 -4.58 -14.67
C GLU A 269 -6.22 -5.14 -15.26
N GLN A 270 -5.71 -4.56 -16.36
CA GLN A 270 -4.45 -5.04 -16.98
C GLN A 270 -3.22 -4.70 -16.14
N MET A 271 -3.33 -3.70 -15.27
CA MET A 271 -2.25 -3.29 -14.36
C MET A 271 -2.27 -4.05 -13.04
N LYS A 272 -3.35 -4.77 -12.72
CA LYS A 272 -3.48 -5.50 -11.45
C LYS A 272 -2.64 -6.77 -11.49
N THR A 273 -1.64 -6.84 -10.61
CA THR A 273 -0.75 -7.99 -10.50
C THR A 273 -1.47 -9.20 -9.90
N GLN A 274 -1.18 -10.39 -10.45
CA GLN A 274 -1.70 -11.68 -10.01
C GLN A 274 -0.64 -12.78 -10.17
N PHE A 275 -0.70 -13.83 -9.37
CA PHE A 275 0.19 -14.99 -9.58
C PHE A 275 -0.30 -15.83 -10.76
N THR A 276 0.63 -16.37 -11.53
CA THR A 276 0.31 -17.34 -12.59
C THR A 276 1.11 -18.61 -12.37
N VAL A 277 0.42 -19.73 -12.22
CA VAL A 277 1.04 -21.05 -12.02
C VAL A 277 0.63 -21.96 -13.18
N THR A 278 1.61 -22.66 -13.75
CA THR A 278 1.37 -23.66 -14.80
C THR A 278 1.62 -25.06 -14.25
N MET A 279 0.59 -25.90 -14.29
CA MET A 279 0.60 -27.31 -13.87
C MET A 279 0.49 -28.23 -15.09
N PRO A 280 1.12 -29.42 -15.07
CA PRO A 280 0.92 -30.42 -16.12
C PRO A 280 -0.51 -31.00 -16.12
N GLU A 281 -0.89 -31.76 -17.15
CA GLU A 281 -2.28 -32.18 -17.45
C GLU A 281 -3.02 -32.92 -16.31
N VAL A 282 -2.30 -33.63 -15.45
CA VAL A 282 -2.78 -34.11 -14.14
C VAL A 282 -1.62 -33.87 -13.18
N GLY A 283 -1.51 -32.63 -12.71
CA GLY A 283 -0.27 -32.10 -12.20
C GLY A 283 -0.36 -31.55 -10.79
N PHE A 284 0.77 -31.62 -10.08
CA PHE A 284 0.95 -30.94 -8.82
C PHE A 284 2.00 -29.83 -8.97
N ALA A 285 1.80 -28.72 -8.28
CA ALA A 285 2.77 -27.65 -8.10
C ALA A 285 2.84 -27.26 -6.62
N THR A 286 3.82 -26.44 -6.26
CA THR A 286 3.83 -25.76 -4.96
C THR A 286 3.82 -24.25 -5.16
N LEU A 287 3.18 -23.55 -4.23
CA LEU A 287 3.06 -22.10 -4.26
C LEU A 287 3.18 -21.56 -2.84
N ILE A 288 3.84 -20.41 -2.70
CA ILE A 288 3.73 -19.54 -1.53
C ILE A 288 3.64 -18.09 -2.03
N ALA A 289 2.85 -17.27 -1.35
CA ALA A 289 2.69 -15.86 -1.67
C ALA A 289 2.67 -15.02 -0.38
N PRO A 290 3.22 -13.80 -0.39
CA PRO A 290 3.16 -12.92 0.78
C PRO A 290 1.76 -12.29 0.96
N VAL A 291 0.80 -12.62 0.10
CA VAL A 291 -0.57 -12.11 0.11
C VAL A 291 -1.55 -13.26 0.01
N SER A 292 -2.74 -13.10 0.60
CA SER A 292 -3.80 -14.07 0.46
C SER A 292 -4.24 -14.16 -1.01
N LEU A 293 -4.47 -15.39 -1.48
CA LEU A 293 -4.84 -15.66 -2.86
C LEU A 293 -6.19 -16.37 -2.93
N VAL A 294 -7.02 -15.94 -3.89
CA VAL A 294 -8.23 -16.67 -4.26
C VAL A 294 -7.83 -17.92 -5.05
N ILE A 295 -8.35 -19.08 -4.66
CA ILE A 295 -8.16 -20.33 -5.39
C ILE A 295 -9.09 -20.30 -6.62
N PRO A 296 -8.56 -20.39 -7.86
CA PRO A 296 -9.37 -20.37 -9.06
C PRO A 296 -10.10 -21.69 -9.30
N ASP A 297 -11.17 -21.64 -10.10
CA ASP A 297 -11.93 -22.83 -10.49
C ASP A 297 -11.04 -23.90 -11.15
N GLY A 298 -11.26 -25.17 -10.77
CA GLY A 298 -10.50 -26.30 -11.31
C GLY A 298 -9.11 -26.50 -10.68
N VAL A 299 -8.80 -25.76 -9.61
CA VAL A 299 -7.61 -25.98 -8.78
C VAL A 299 -8.04 -26.34 -7.36
N GLN A 300 -7.37 -27.33 -6.78
CA GLN A 300 -7.44 -27.63 -5.36
C GLN A 300 -6.12 -27.23 -4.70
N ALA A 301 -6.17 -26.76 -3.46
CA ALA A 301 -5.00 -26.37 -2.68
C ALA A 301 -4.95 -27.11 -1.35
N TYR A 302 -3.75 -27.50 -0.93
CA TYR A 302 -3.54 -28.32 0.25
C TYR A 302 -2.36 -27.81 1.07
N THR A 303 -2.51 -27.79 2.41
CA THR A 303 -1.34 -27.94 3.29
C THR A 303 -1.00 -29.42 3.42
N GLY A 304 0.03 -29.77 4.20
CA GLY A 304 0.21 -31.17 4.52
C GLY A 304 1.20 -31.43 5.64
N THR A 305 1.21 -32.69 6.10
CA THR A 305 2.06 -33.15 7.19
C THR A 305 2.85 -34.39 6.80
N VAL A 306 4.09 -34.48 7.29
CA VAL A 306 4.94 -35.66 7.11
C VAL A 306 4.57 -36.74 8.12
N GLU A 307 4.17 -37.91 7.62
CA GLU A 307 3.83 -39.09 8.40
C GLU A 307 4.56 -40.31 7.84
N GLY A 308 5.67 -40.68 8.49
CA GLY A 308 6.55 -41.74 7.99
C GLY A 308 7.13 -41.41 6.62
N ASN A 309 6.78 -42.18 5.60
CA ASN A 309 7.22 -41.99 4.21
C ASN A 309 6.16 -41.31 3.33
N TYR A 310 5.16 -40.68 3.95
CA TYR A 310 4.07 -40.00 3.25
C TYR A 310 4.01 -38.52 3.62
N PHE A 311 3.61 -37.70 2.65
CA PHE A 311 3.16 -36.34 2.86
C PHE A 311 1.63 -36.35 2.73
N VAL A 312 0.94 -36.23 3.86
CA VAL A 312 -0.51 -36.32 3.96
C VAL A 312 -1.10 -34.94 3.65
N LEU A 313 -1.93 -34.86 2.61
CA LEU A 313 -2.57 -33.61 2.19
C LEU A 313 -3.78 -33.27 3.07
N HIS A 314 -3.89 -31.99 3.41
CA HIS A 314 -5.04 -31.40 4.11
C HIS A 314 -5.61 -30.28 3.25
N GLU A 315 -6.82 -30.49 2.73
CA GLU A 315 -7.44 -29.56 1.78
C GLU A 315 -7.77 -28.21 2.43
N ILE A 316 -7.49 -27.13 1.69
CA ILE A 316 -7.83 -25.76 2.04
C ILE A 316 -8.92 -25.29 1.07
N GLN A 317 -9.93 -24.62 1.62
CA GLN A 317 -11.06 -24.11 0.86
C GLN A 317 -10.94 -22.59 0.64
N ASN A 318 -11.45 -22.13 -0.51
CA ASN A 318 -11.62 -20.74 -0.92
C ASN A 318 -10.33 -19.94 -1.16
N LEU A 319 -9.46 -19.80 -0.15
CA LEU A 319 -8.27 -18.93 -0.21
C LEU A 319 -7.04 -19.60 0.38
N ILE A 320 -5.89 -19.30 -0.22
CA ILE A 320 -4.55 -19.60 0.34
C ILE A 320 -4.15 -18.40 1.21
N PRO A 321 -3.92 -18.55 2.53
CA PRO A 321 -3.48 -17.44 3.36
C PRO A 321 -2.08 -16.93 3.00
N ALA A 322 -1.84 -15.64 3.25
CA ALA A 322 -0.52 -15.05 3.12
C ALA A 322 0.54 -15.80 3.95
N GLY A 323 1.67 -16.10 3.33
CA GLY A 323 2.80 -16.78 3.97
C GLY A 323 2.67 -18.29 4.10
N GLU A 324 1.55 -18.88 3.68
CA GLU A 324 1.35 -20.33 3.73
C GLU A 324 1.81 -21.00 2.43
N ALA A 325 2.74 -21.94 2.57
CA ALA A 325 3.16 -22.79 1.46
C ALA A 325 2.13 -23.91 1.25
N VAL A 326 1.70 -24.09 0.01
CA VAL A 326 0.69 -25.08 -0.36
C VAL A 326 1.13 -25.96 -1.51
N VAL A 327 0.54 -27.14 -1.59
CA VAL A 327 0.49 -27.97 -2.80
C VAL A 327 -0.76 -27.59 -3.58
N LEU A 328 -0.60 -27.39 -4.89
CA LEU A 328 -1.69 -27.18 -5.83
C LEU A 328 -1.90 -28.45 -6.64
N GLU A 329 -3.14 -28.85 -6.85
CA GLU A 329 -3.54 -29.90 -7.77
C GLU A 329 -4.44 -29.31 -8.85
N GLY A 330 -4.13 -29.59 -10.11
CA GLY A 330 -4.91 -29.12 -11.25
C GLY A 330 -4.17 -29.36 -12.55
N SER A 331 -4.62 -28.66 -13.60
CA SER A 331 -4.02 -28.77 -14.92
C SER A 331 -4.05 -27.46 -15.69
N GLY A 332 -3.01 -27.22 -16.50
CA GLY A 332 -2.88 -26.01 -17.29
C GLY A 332 -2.40 -24.80 -16.49
N THR A 333 -2.58 -23.62 -17.06
CA THR A 333 -2.16 -22.35 -16.47
C THR A 333 -3.33 -21.66 -15.78
N HIS A 334 -3.14 -21.33 -14.51
CA HIS A 334 -4.15 -20.69 -13.66
C HIS A 334 -3.62 -19.39 -13.06
N SER A 335 -4.51 -18.42 -12.95
CA SER A 335 -4.23 -17.12 -12.33
C SER A 335 -4.86 -17.05 -10.94
N PHE A 336 -4.06 -16.64 -9.96
CA PHE A 336 -4.47 -16.48 -8.57
C PHE A 336 -4.51 -14.98 -8.24
N THR A 337 -5.72 -14.49 -8.01
CA THR A 337 -5.97 -13.08 -7.71
C THR A 337 -5.70 -12.79 -6.24
N TYR A 338 -5.15 -11.60 -5.96
CA TYR A 338 -4.92 -11.15 -4.59
C TYR A 338 -6.24 -10.78 -3.92
N THR A 339 -6.35 -11.02 -2.63
CA THR A 339 -7.53 -10.64 -1.84
C THR A 339 -7.13 -10.03 -0.50
N PRO A 340 -7.87 -9.02 0.00
CA PRO A 340 -7.71 -8.56 1.38
C PRO A 340 -8.36 -9.51 2.38
N GLU A 341 -9.09 -10.52 1.92
CA GLU A 341 -9.72 -11.49 2.82
C GLU A 341 -8.66 -12.29 3.57
N MET A 342 -8.84 -12.38 4.88
CA MET A 342 -8.03 -13.23 5.74
C MET A 342 -8.79 -14.52 5.97
N ASN A 343 -8.23 -15.64 5.53
CA ASN A 343 -8.69 -16.94 5.98
C ASN A 343 -8.14 -17.24 7.37
N ALA A 344 -8.87 -18.03 8.15
CA ALA A 344 -8.39 -18.53 9.43
C ALA A 344 -7.12 -19.38 9.22
N SER A 345 -6.27 -19.43 10.24
CA SER A 345 -5.09 -20.30 10.35
C SER A 345 -5.34 -21.63 9.66
N VAL A 346 -4.45 -22.00 8.74
CA VAL A 346 -4.39 -23.38 8.27
C VAL A 346 -4.03 -24.29 9.44
N GLY A 347 -4.43 -25.56 9.33
CA GLY A 347 -4.00 -26.59 10.26
C GLY A 347 -2.48 -26.80 10.23
N LYS A 348 -1.99 -27.85 10.89
CA LYS A 348 -0.56 -28.16 10.88
C LYS A 348 -0.06 -28.27 9.42
N ASN A 349 1.03 -27.57 9.11
CA ASN A 349 1.68 -27.55 7.82
C ASN A 349 3.18 -27.78 8.02
N ASP A 350 3.71 -28.86 7.44
CA ASP A 350 5.14 -29.16 7.46
C ASP A 350 5.85 -28.60 6.21
N LEU A 351 5.13 -27.90 5.32
CA LEU A 351 5.73 -27.13 4.24
C LEU A 351 6.26 -25.80 4.75
N GLU A 352 7.44 -25.46 4.25
CA GLU A 352 8.01 -24.11 4.33
C GLU A 352 8.17 -23.57 2.91
N GLY A 353 8.10 -22.25 2.75
CA GLY A 353 8.24 -21.61 1.45
C GLY A 353 9.33 -20.55 1.43
N VAL A 354 9.80 -20.26 0.22
CA VAL A 354 10.71 -19.14 -0.03
C VAL A 354 10.09 -18.21 -1.06
N PHE A 355 10.12 -16.90 -0.80
CA PHE A 355 9.57 -15.89 -1.73
C PHE A 355 10.56 -15.54 -2.84
N VAL A 356 11.85 -15.79 -2.62
CA VAL A 356 12.94 -15.46 -3.54
C VAL A 356 13.83 -16.66 -3.76
N GLU A 357 14.60 -16.64 -4.84
CA GLU A 357 15.59 -17.68 -5.10
C GLU A 357 16.59 -17.75 -3.93
N THR A 358 16.70 -18.93 -3.31
CA THR A 358 17.44 -19.10 -2.05
C THR A 358 18.45 -20.24 -2.18
N SER A 359 19.70 -19.98 -1.82
CA SER A 359 20.73 -21.03 -1.78
C SER A 359 20.41 -22.07 -0.71
N VAL A 360 20.58 -23.35 -1.03
CA VAL A 360 20.50 -24.43 -0.05
C VAL A 360 21.63 -24.25 0.97
N GLY A 361 21.27 -24.02 2.23
CA GLY A 361 22.22 -23.82 3.32
C GLY A 361 23.03 -25.07 3.66
N ASP A 362 24.26 -24.88 4.14
CA ASP A 362 25.11 -25.97 4.60
C ASP A 362 24.45 -26.76 5.74
N GLY A 363 24.49 -28.09 5.66
CA GLY A 363 23.90 -28.97 6.67
C GLY A 363 22.36 -29.03 6.65
N MET A 364 21.72 -28.49 5.62
CA MET A 364 20.27 -28.64 5.38
C MET A 364 20.00 -29.57 4.20
N VAL A 365 18.94 -30.36 4.34
CA VAL A 365 18.40 -31.20 3.28
C VAL A 365 16.98 -30.73 2.99
N TYR A 366 16.73 -30.42 1.71
CA TYR A 366 15.39 -30.05 1.24
C TYR A 366 14.81 -31.16 0.38
N TYR A 367 13.49 -31.28 0.41
CA TYR A 367 12.72 -32.14 -0.45
C TYR A 367 11.84 -31.27 -1.35
N THR A 368 11.92 -31.49 -2.66
CA THR A 368 11.08 -30.80 -3.64
C THR A 368 10.02 -31.73 -4.19
N LEU A 369 8.89 -31.16 -4.58
CA LEU A 369 7.87 -31.88 -5.32
C LEU A 369 8.43 -32.36 -6.67
N GLN A 370 8.46 -33.67 -6.88
CA GLN A 370 8.94 -34.31 -8.10
C GLN A 370 8.01 -35.46 -8.49
N ASN A 371 8.02 -35.81 -9.77
CA ASN A 371 7.40 -37.03 -10.28
C ASN A 371 8.51 -38.03 -10.63
N LYS A 372 8.65 -39.10 -9.84
CA LYS A 372 9.57 -40.20 -10.10
C LYS A 372 8.77 -41.43 -10.55
N GLU A 373 8.82 -41.76 -11.84
CA GLU A 373 8.17 -42.96 -12.40
C GLU A 373 6.67 -43.08 -12.06
N ASN A 374 5.91 -41.98 -12.22
CA ASN A 374 4.50 -41.86 -11.85
C ASN A 374 4.22 -41.91 -10.33
N ASN A 375 5.25 -41.68 -9.52
CA ASN A 375 5.12 -41.50 -8.09
C ASN A 375 5.40 -40.04 -7.75
N ILE A 376 4.33 -39.30 -7.47
CA ILE A 376 4.42 -37.88 -7.12
C ILE A 376 4.64 -37.77 -5.61
N GLY A 377 5.66 -37.00 -5.24
CA GLY A 377 6.08 -36.88 -3.86
C GLY A 377 7.13 -35.81 -3.66
N PHE A 378 7.43 -35.53 -2.41
CA PHE A 378 8.56 -34.68 -2.01
C PHE A 378 9.81 -35.54 -1.90
N TYR A 379 10.73 -35.42 -2.85
CA TYR A 379 11.96 -36.20 -2.88
C TYR A 379 13.17 -35.34 -2.61
N LYS A 380 14.20 -35.97 -2.02
CA LYS A 380 15.44 -35.29 -1.68
C LYS A 380 15.98 -34.51 -2.87
N TYR A 381 16.27 -33.24 -2.63
CA TYR A 381 16.76 -32.30 -3.63
C TYR A 381 18.28 -32.28 -3.63
N ILE A 382 18.87 -32.42 -4.82
CA ILE A 382 20.33 -32.41 -5.03
C ILE A 382 20.84 -31.12 -5.67
N GLY A 383 19.93 -30.18 -5.95
CA GLY A 383 20.30 -28.87 -6.48
C GLY A 383 20.84 -27.95 -5.39
N LYS A 384 21.43 -26.84 -5.81
CA LYS A 384 22.06 -25.86 -4.90
C LYS A 384 21.15 -24.69 -4.53
N THR A 385 20.00 -24.59 -5.17
CA THR A 385 19.15 -23.40 -5.13
C THR A 385 17.69 -23.80 -5.14
N LEU A 386 16.91 -23.24 -4.22
CA LEU A 386 15.46 -23.31 -4.14
C LEU A 386 14.87 -22.19 -5.01
N GLY A 387 13.84 -22.51 -5.78
CA GLY A 387 13.15 -21.56 -6.63
C GLY A 387 12.21 -20.66 -5.84
N ALA A 388 12.09 -19.41 -6.26
CA ALA A 388 11.17 -18.44 -5.68
C ALA A 388 9.70 -18.88 -5.76
N PHE A 389 8.90 -18.42 -4.79
CA PHE A 389 7.45 -18.63 -4.67
C PHE A 389 7.03 -20.11 -4.66
N LYS A 390 7.87 -20.98 -4.08
CA LYS A 390 7.61 -22.42 -3.98
C LYS A 390 7.68 -22.92 -2.55
N GLY A 391 6.93 -23.98 -2.29
CA GLY A 391 6.93 -24.75 -1.05
C GLY A 391 7.86 -25.97 -1.10
N TYR A 392 8.44 -26.29 0.05
CA TYR A 392 9.48 -27.27 0.30
C TYR A 392 9.27 -27.96 1.66
N ILE A 393 9.96 -29.08 1.88
CA ILE A 393 10.13 -29.66 3.22
C ILE A 393 11.62 -29.62 3.52
N GLY A 394 12.03 -28.95 4.59
CA GLY A 394 13.43 -28.86 5.00
C GLY A 394 13.70 -29.51 6.35
N TYR A 395 14.86 -30.15 6.45
CA TYR A 395 15.37 -30.70 7.70
C TYR A 395 16.86 -30.43 7.83
N PRO A 396 17.39 -30.31 9.05
CA PRO A 396 18.82 -30.50 9.28
C PRO A 396 19.25 -31.88 8.77
N GLU A 397 20.44 -31.99 8.18
CA GLU A 397 20.97 -33.24 7.60
C GLU A 397 20.96 -34.40 8.61
N SER A 398 21.21 -34.10 9.88
CA SER A 398 21.17 -35.08 10.98
C SER A 398 19.79 -35.71 11.23
N SER A 399 18.72 -35.08 10.74
CA SER A 399 17.33 -35.50 10.90
C SER A 399 16.70 -36.00 9.59
N ALA A 400 17.36 -35.76 8.45
CA ALA A 400 16.89 -36.17 7.13
C ALA A 400 17.20 -37.67 6.84
N ALA A 401 16.38 -38.55 7.40
CA ALA A 401 16.54 -40.01 7.24
C ALA A 401 15.79 -40.62 6.05
N SER A 402 14.82 -39.91 5.46
CA SER A 402 14.01 -40.42 4.34
C SER A 402 14.59 -40.03 2.98
N GLU A 403 14.39 -40.86 1.96
CA GLU A 403 14.69 -40.52 0.55
C GLU A 403 13.54 -39.72 -0.11
N GLY A 404 12.36 -39.69 0.52
CA GLY A 404 11.23 -38.87 0.11
C GLY A 404 9.90 -39.24 0.78
N PHE A 405 8.90 -38.40 0.53
CA PHE A 405 7.56 -38.50 1.08
C PHE A 405 6.55 -38.56 -0.05
N LYS A 406 5.92 -39.72 -0.26
CA LYS A 406 4.91 -39.88 -1.31
C LYS A 406 3.66 -39.11 -0.92
N ILE A 407 3.01 -38.45 -1.88
CA ILE A 407 1.74 -37.79 -1.60
C ILE A 407 0.68 -38.85 -1.27
N LYS A 408 -0.05 -38.63 -0.16
CA LYS A 408 -1.20 -39.41 0.25
C LYS A 408 -2.35 -38.45 0.53
N ASP A 409 -3.53 -38.73 -0.01
CA ASP A 409 -4.74 -38.00 0.35
C ASP A 409 -5.14 -38.35 1.80
N GLY A 410 -5.25 -37.35 2.66
CA GLY A 410 -5.68 -37.50 4.05
C GLY A 410 -7.16 -37.85 4.20
N THR A 411 -7.97 -37.68 3.15
CA THR A 411 -9.43 -37.86 3.17
C THR A 411 -9.85 -39.31 2.90
N THR A 412 -9.03 -40.08 2.20
CA THR A 412 -9.33 -41.49 1.91
C THR A 412 -8.54 -42.43 2.81
N GLY A 413 -9.19 -42.98 3.83
CA GLY A 413 -8.72 -44.14 4.60
C GLY A 413 -8.72 -45.44 3.78
N ILE A 414 -8.12 -45.42 2.58
CA ILE A 414 -7.86 -46.60 1.77
C ILE A 414 -6.36 -46.63 1.53
N ASP A 415 -5.68 -47.51 2.25
CA ASP A 415 -4.31 -47.87 1.89
C ASP A 415 -4.32 -48.37 0.44
N ALA A 416 -3.45 -47.78 -0.40
CA ALA A 416 -3.09 -48.41 -1.66
C ALA A 416 -2.71 -49.87 -1.34
N PRO A 417 -3.15 -50.87 -2.12
CA PRO A 417 -2.84 -52.25 -1.81
C PRO A 417 -1.33 -52.40 -1.81
N GLU A 418 -0.77 -52.71 -0.63
CA GLU A 418 0.61 -53.18 -0.53
C GLU A 418 0.75 -54.35 -1.49
N GLU A 419 1.63 -54.20 -2.48
CA GLU A 419 2.08 -55.28 -3.34
C GLU A 419 3.02 -56.18 -2.51
N ASN A 420 2.48 -56.82 -1.48
CA ASN A 420 3.15 -57.93 -0.83
C ASN A 420 2.95 -59.15 -1.75
N GLN A 421 3.95 -59.40 -2.59
CA GLN A 421 4.17 -60.75 -3.14
C GLN A 421 4.45 -61.71 -1.98
N SER A 422 3.38 -62.19 -1.35
CA SER A 422 3.42 -63.37 -0.49
C SER A 422 3.16 -64.58 -1.39
N GLU A 423 4.07 -65.54 -1.40
CA GLU A 423 3.87 -66.84 -2.05
C GLU A 423 2.48 -67.40 -1.71
N VAL A 424 1.72 -67.76 -2.75
CA VAL A 424 0.40 -68.38 -2.61
C VAL A 424 0.59 -69.80 -2.09
N ASN A 425 0.47 -69.99 -0.78
CA ASN A 425 0.67 -71.31 -0.18
C ASN A 425 -0.59 -72.18 -0.25
N GLU A 426 -1.81 -71.62 -0.13
CA GLU A 426 -3.06 -72.39 -0.17
C GLU A 426 -4.26 -71.60 -0.75
N ILE A 427 -4.96 -72.17 -1.73
CA ILE A 427 -6.22 -71.67 -2.33
C ILE A 427 -7.36 -72.61 -1.94
N PHE A 428 -8.53 -72.07 -1.58
CA PHE A 428 -9.75 -72.84 -1.29
C PHE A 428 -10.94 -72.31 -2.10
N ASP A 429 -11.91 -73.18 -2.40
CA ASP A 429 -13.22 -72.76 -2.91
C ASP A 429 -14.13 -72.24 -1.79
N LEU A 430 -15.30 -71.69 -2.15
CA LEU A 430 -16.28 -71.16 -1.19
C LEU A 430 -16.90 -72.23 -0.27
N THR A 431 -16.65 -73.52 -0.53
CA THR A 431 -17.07 -74.62 0.34
C THR A 431 -15.99 -75.03 1.35
N GLY A 432 -14.82 -74.38 1.31
CA GLY A 432 -13.69 -74.66 2.19
C GLY A 432 -12.82 -75.83 1.72
N LYS A 433 -12.98 -76.29 0.48
CA LYS A 433 -12.15 -77.36 -0.09
C LYS A 433 -10.90 -76.76 -0.74
N ARG A 434 -9.73 -77.34 -0.45
CA ARG A 434 -8.45 -76.92 -1.05
C ARG A 434 -8.44 -77.15 -2.56
N VAL A 435 -8.05 -76.13 -3.31
CA VAL A 435 -7.93 -76.08 -4.77
C VAL A 435 -6.44 -76.02 -5.12
N LEU A 436 -5.95 -77.03 -5.82
CA LEU A 436 -4.54 -77.09 -6.25
C LEU A 436 -4.27 -76.26 -7.51
N GLU A 437 -5.29 -76.05 -8.33
CA GLU A 437 -5.21 -75.31 -9.59
C GLU A 437 -6.57 -74.66 -9.91
N VAL A 438 -6.56 -73.36 -10.21
CA VAL A 438 -7.77 -72.61 -10.56
C VAL A 438 -8.15 -72.88 -12.02
N LYS A 439 -9.24 -73.62 -12.24
CA LYS A 439 -9.67 -74.03 -13.59
C LYS A 439 -10.66 -73.09 -14.27
N SER A 440 -11.24 -72.15 -13.54
CA SER A 440 -12.24 -71.18 -14.01
C SER A 440 -12.13 -69.88 -13.21
N SER A 441 -12.42 -68.74 -13.85
CA SER A 441 -12.54 -67.47 -13.14
C SER A 441 -13.64 -67.52 -12.06
N GLY A 442 -13.41 -66.94 -10.89
CA GLY A 442 -14.37 -66.96 -9.78
C GLY A 442 -13.79 -66.46 -8.45
N ILE A 443 -14.61 -66.45 -7.40
CA ILE A 443 -14.17 -66.09 -6.05
C ILE A 443 -13.55 -67.32 -5.36
N TYR A 444 -12.34 -67.14 -4.85
CA TYR A 444 -11.60 -68.13 -4.07
C TYR A 444 -11.19 -67.53 -2.71
N ILE A 445 -10.79 -68.39 -1.79
CA ILE A 445 -10.15 -67.97 -0.53
C ILE A 445 -8.64 -68.21 -0.68
N VAL A 446 -7.84 -67.14 -0.63
CA VAL A 446 -6.38 -67.19 -0.70
C VAL A 446 -5.82 -66.56 0.57
N ASN A 447 -5.00 -67.29 1.32
CA ASN A 447 -4.44 -66.83 2.61
C ASN A 447 -5.51 -66.26 3.56
N GLY A 448 -6.69 -66.91 3.62
CA GLY A 448 -7.80 -66.50 4.47
C GLY A 448 -8.64 -65.32 3.97
N LYS A 449 -8.34 -64.73 2.80
CA LYS A 449 -9.09 -63.62 2.21
C LYS A 449 -9.86 -64.07 0.96
N LYS A 450 -11.06 -63.53 0.76
CA LYS A 450 -11.82 -63.71 -0.49
C LYS A 450 -11.15 -62.90 -1.60
N VAL A 451 -10.76 -63.57 -2.68
CA VAL A 451 -10.09 -62.98 -3.84
C VAL A 451 -10.82 -63.44 -5.10
N PHE A 452 -11.12 -62.52 -6.02
CA PHE A 452 -11.61 -62.91 -7.34
C PHE A 452 -10.40 -63.25 -8.22
N ILE A 453 -10.29 -64.51 -8.64
CA ILE A 453 -9.22 -64.96 -9.52
C ILE A 453 -9.79 -65.05 -10.93
N LEU A 454 -9.14 -64.40 -11.88
CA LEU A 454 -9.39 -64.54 -13.32
C LEU A 454 -8.42 -65.58 -13.88
N LYS A 455 -8.90 -66.46 -14.75
CA LYS A 455 -8.05 -67.36 -15.51
C LYS A 455 -7.62 -66.74 -16.85
#